data_AF-A0A176WK08-F1
#
_entry.id   AF-A0A176WK08-F1
#
_cell.length_a   1.000
_cell.length_b   1.000
_cell.length_c   1.000
_cell.angle_alpha   90.00
_cell.angle_beta   90.00
_cell.angle_gamma   90.00
#
_symmetry.space_group_name_H-M   'P 1'
#
loop_
_entity.id
_entity.type
_entity.pdbx_description
1 polymer ?
#
loop_
_entity_poly.entity_id
_entity_poly.type
_entity_poly.pdbx_seq_one_letter_code
_entity_poly.pdbx_strand_id
1 'polypeptide(L)'
;MSGAGKNIVQKVTRGIDWDYLAKVVVSDEGRRELGALRRSFDDVSNTLETKFSTKETNIDWSFYKAKLGPKIVDTFKTSFESLEIAEYEDKLTPEYKTKYEAMLTKATQLEEESKREVVRLDKEIEKIRKDKESLRTRTVDDYFAQNPKLKEEIDNEIRAQNWG
;
A
#
# COMPACT_ATOMS: atom_id res chain seq x y z
N MET A 1 32.94 -5.54 5.63
CA MET A 1 31.65 -5.81 6.33
C MET A 1 30.55 -6.23 5.32
N SER A 2 30.67 -7.41 4.71
CA SER A 2 29.89 -7.82 3.51
C SER A 2 28.55 -8.55 3.79
N GLY A 3 28.09 -8.58 5.04
CA GLY A 3 26.95 -9.41 5.47
C GLY A 3 25.60 -8.68 5.61
N ALA A 4 25.60 -7.35 5.76
CA ALA A 4 24.39 -6.62 6.13
C ALA A 4 23.44 -6.38 4.94
N GLY A 5 23.96 -6.02 3.76
CA GLY A 5 23.15 -5.73 2.58
C GLY A 5 22.36 -6.94 2.06
N LYS A 6 22.96 -8.13 2.01
CA LYS A 6 22.29 -9.34 1.49
C LYS A 6 21.08 -9.79 2.31
N ASN A 7 21.16 -9.64 3.64
CA ASN A 7 20.09 -10.08 4.54
C ASN A 7 18.88 -9.14 4.53
N ILE A 8 19.09 -7.85 4.27
CA ILE A 8 18.01 -6.86 4.13
C ILE A 8 17.26 -7.09 2.82
N VAL A 9 17.97 -7.40 1.75
CA VAL A 9 17.43 -7.59 0.40
C VAL A 9 16.59 -8.85 0.27
N GLN A 10 17.08 -9.99 0.81
CA GLN A 10 16.33 -11.25 0.77
C GLN A 10 15.04 -11.26 1.60
N LYS A 11 14.88 -10.35 2.56
CA LYS A 11 13.64 -10.23 3.36
C LYS A 11 12.54 -9.42 2.68
N VAL A 12 12.87 -8.56 1.72
CA VAL A 12 11.89 -7.66 1.08
C VAL A 12 11.14 -8.35 -0.08
N THR A 13 11.75 -9.30 -0.78
CA THR A 13 11.21 -9.84 -2.04
C THR A 13 10.22 -11.01 -1.88
N ARG A 14 10.08 -11.62 -0.70
CA ARG A 14 9.21 -12.80 -0.48
C ARG A 14 7.85 -12.54 0.19
N GLY A 15 7.44 -11.28 0.40
CA GLY A 15 6.34 -10.97 1.32
C GLY A 15 5.03 -10.44 0.74
N ILE A 16 4.96 -10.03 -0.55
CA ILE A 16 3.80 -9.30 -1.07
C ILE A 16 2.96 -10.21 -1.98
N ASP A 17 1.75 -10.53 -1.53
CA ASP A 17 0.72 -11.19 -2.35
C ASP A 17 0.00 -10.15 -3.23
N TRP A 18 0.56 -9.93 -4.42
CA TRP A 18 0.01 -9.01 -5.40
C TRP A 18 -1.35 -9.44 -5.95
N ASP A 19 -1.63 -10.75 -5.98
CA ASP A 19 -2.88 -11.29 -6.50
C ASP A 19 -4.03 -11.06 -5.52
N TYR A 20 -3.74 -11.12 -4.21
CA TYR A 20 -4.68 -10.70 -3.18
C TYR A 20 -4.96 -9.20 -3.24
N LEU A 21 -3.93 -8.36 -3.35
CA LEU A 21 -4.10 -6.90 -3.45
C LEU A 21 -4.95 -6.51 -4.67
N ALA A 22 -4.76 -7.18 -5.80
CA ALA A 22 -5.56 -6.95 -7.00
C ALA A 22 -7.06 -7.29 -6.84
N LYS A 23 -7.39 -8.21 -5.92
CA LYS A 23 -8.79 -8.57 -5.61
C LYS A 23 -9.46 -7.56 -4.68
N VAL A 24 -8.72 -7.03 -3.70
CA VAL A 24 -9.25 -6.09 -2.70
C VAL A 24 -9.38 -4.67 -3.27
N VAL A 25 -8.49 -4.27 -4.18
CA VAL A 25 -8.56 -2.97 -4.83
C VAL A 25 -9.55 -3.01 -6.01
N VAL A 26 -10.74 -2.47 -5.77
CA VAL A 26 -11.87 -2.50 -6.72
C VAL A 26 -12.00 -1.24 -7.57
N SER A 27 -11.37 -0.13 -7.19
CA SER A 27 -11.39 1.10 -7.99
C SER A 27 -10.46 1.01 -9.19
N ASP A 28 -10.89 1.55 -10.34
CA ASP A 28 -10.09 1.54 -11.58
C ASP A 28 -8.76 2.31 -11.42
N GLU A 29 -8.81 3.44 -10.70
CA GLU A 29 -7.63 4.22 -10.35
C GLU A 29 -6.70 3.43 -9.41
N GLY A 30 -7.25 2.77 -8.39
CA GLY A 30 -6.47 1.94 -7.47
C GLY A 30 -5.78 0.77 -8.16
N ARG A 31 -6.45 0.12 -9.13
CA ARG A 31 -5.85 -0.95 -9.94
C ARG A 31 -4.70 -0.45 -10.80
N ARG A 32 -4.83 0.75 -11.38
CA ARG A 32 -3.78 1.38 -12.16
C ARG A 32 -2.56 1.70 -11.31
N GLU A 33 -2.76 2.29 -10.13
CA GLU A 33 -1.69 2.61 -9.18
C GLU A 33 -1.03 1.34 -8.64
N LEU A 34 -1.79 0.29 -8.34
CA LEU A 34 -1.25 -1.01 -7.92
C LEU A 34 -0.35 -1.63 -9.00
N GLY A 35 -0.75 -1.55 -10.26
CA GLY A 35 0.05 -2.02 -11.40
C GLY A 35 1.31 -1.18 -11.62
N ALA A 36 1.27 0.12 -11.35
CA ALA A 36 2.46 0.97 -11.35
C ALA A 36 3.42 0.60 -10.21
N LEU A 37 2.88 0.40 -9.01
CA LEU A 37 3.65 0.03 -7.82
C LEU A 37 4.36 -1.32 -8.00
N ARG A 38 3.64 -2.35 -8.47
CA ARG A 38 4.23 -3.68 -8.73
C ARG A 38 5.41 -3.60 -9.69
N ARG A 39 5.26 -2.87 -10.81
CA ARG A 39 6.35 -2.69 -11.77
C ARG A 39 7.55 -2.00 -11.15
N SER A 40 7.34 -0.92 -10.40
CA SER A 40 8.44 -0.21 -9.73
C SER A 40 9.15 -1.10 -8.70
N PHE A 41 8.40 -1.95 -8.00
CA PHE A 41 8.96 -2.90 -7.05
C PHE A 41 9.80 -3.98 -7.75
N ASP A 42 9.28 -4.57 -8.82
CA ASP A 42 9.98 -5.58 -9.60
C ASP A 42 11.26 -4.99 -10.23
N ASP A 43 11.21 -3.75 -10.74
CA ASP A 43 12.37 -3.06 -11.30
C ASP A 43 13.47 -2.81 -10.25
N VAL A 44 13.09 -2.37 -9.05
CA VAL A 44 14.03 -2.18 -7.93
C VAL A 44 14.61 -3.53 -7.51
N SER A 45 13.76 -4.54 -7.32
CA SER A 45 14.18 -5.90 -6.95
C SER A 45 15.18 -6.47 -7.95
N ASN A 46 14.85 -6.43 -9.24
CA ASN A 46 15.71 -6.93 -10.31
C ASN A 46 17.04 -6.17 -10.36
N THR A 47 17.01 -4.84 -10.20
CA THR A 47 18.24 -4.03 -10.17
C THR A 47 19.14 -4.45 -9.01
N LEU A 48 18.55 -4.74 -7.85
CA LEU A 48 19.26 -5.09 -6.64
C LEU A 48 19.88 -6.50 -6.71
N GLU A 49 19.15 -7.45 -7.28
CA GLU A 49 19.65 -8.81 -7.51
C GLU A 49 20.73 -8.86 -8.60
N THR A 50 20.57 -8.10 -9.68
CA THR A 50 21.47 -8.21 -10.84
C THR A 50 22.70 -7.31 -10.78
N LYS A 51 22.57 -6.08 -10.29
CA LYS A 51 23.68 -5.10 -10.29
C LYS A 51 24.45 -5.08 -8.98
N PHE A 52 23.75 -5.19 -7.85
CA PHE A 52 24.33 -5.02 -6.52
C PHE A 52 24.64 -6.33 -5.79
N SER A 53 24.07 -7.46 -6.22
CA SER A 53 24.40 -8.78 -5.65
C SER A 53 25.50 -9.53 -6.42
N THR A 54 26.10 -8.92 -7.44
CA THR A 54 27.31 -9.44 -8.09
C THR A 54 28.41 -9.55 -7.04
N LYS A 55 28.81 -10.77 -6.67
CA LYS A 55 29.99 -10.97 -5.82
C LYS A 55 31.17 -10.33 -6.56
N GLU A 56 31.95 -9.50 -5.86
CA GLU A 56 33.21 -8.95 -6.39
C GLU A 56 33.99 -10.06 -7.08
N THR A 57 34.27 -9.87 -8.37
CA THR A 57 35.12 -10.80 -9.12
C THR A 57 36.51 -10.74 -8.50
N ASN A 58 36.99 -11.84 -7.94
CA ASN A 58 38.34 -11.92 -7.39
C ASN A 58 39.34 -11.70 -8.53
N ILE A 59 40.04 -10.56 -8.51
CA ILE A 59 40.98 -10.19 -9.56
C ILE A 59 42.22 -11.10 -9.44
N ASP A 60 42.50 -11.89 -10.48
CA ASP A 60 43.72 -12.70 -10.55
C ASP A 60 44.92 -11.82 -10.92
N TRP A 61 45.50 -11.19 -9.91
CA TRP A 61 46.68 -10.33 -10.05
C TRP A 61 47.91 -11.06 -10.62
N SER A 62 48.00 -12.38 -10.46
CA SER A 62 49.15 -13.18 -10.90
C SER A 62 49.13 -13.36 -12.43
N PHE A 63 47.96 -13.65 -12.99
CA PHE A 63 47.76 -13.75 -14.43
C PHE A 63 48.09 -12.44 -15.16
N TYR A 64 47.66 -11.30 -14.61
CA TYR A 64 47.92 -9.99 -15.23
C TYR A 64 49.39 -9.57 -15.11
N LYS A 65 50.07 -9.89 -13.99
CA LYS A 65 51.51 -9.64 -13.83
C LYS A 65 52.34 -10.35 -14.91
N ALA A 66 51.93 -11.56 -15.29
CA ALA A 66 52.62 -12.34 -16.32
C ALA A 66 52.47 -11.78 -17.74
N LYS A 67 51.34 -11.13 -18.07
CA LYS A 67 51.06 -10.61 -19.43
C LYS A 67 51.42 -9.15 -19.66
N LEU A 68 51.22 -8.29 -18.67
CA LEU A 68 51.38 -6.83 -18.79
C LEU A 68 52.65 -6.30 -18.12
N GLY A 69 53.33 -7.14 -17.33
CA GLY A 69 54.51 -6.79 -16.57
C GLY A 69 54.17 -6.27 -15.15
N PRO A 70 55.04 -6.54 -14.16
CA PRO A 70 54.73 -6.33 -12.74
C PRO A 70 54.52 -4.86 -12.36
N LYS A 71 55.25 -3.91 -12.95
CA LYS A 71 55.15 -2.48 -12.63
C LYS A 71 53.76 -1.88 -12.85
N ILE A 72 53.11 -2.21 -13.95
CA ILE A 72 51.80 -1.65 -14.31
C ILE A 72 50.72 -2.23 -13.39
N VAL A 73 50.80 -3.54 -13.13
CA VAL A 73 49.82 -4.24 -12.29
C VAL A 73 49.95 -3.88 -10.82
N ASP A 74 51.17 -3.69 -10.30
CA ASP A 74 51.39 -3.24 -8.93
C ASP A 74 50.91 -1.80 -8.70
N THR A 75 51.12 -0.90 -9.68
CA THR A 75 50.58 0.47 -9.60
C THR A 75 49.04 0.45 -9.54
N PHE A 76 48.41 -0.37 -10.39
CA PHE A 76 46.95 -0.48 -10.44
C PHE A 76 46.36 -1.14 -9.19
N LYS A 77 47.04 -2.15 -8.64
CA LYS A 77 46.66 -2.81 -7.38
C LYS A 77 46.68 -1.81 -6.22
N THR A 78 47.75 -1.02 -6.10
CA THR A 78 47.85 0.03 -5.07
C THR A 78 46.76 1.09 -5.22
N SER A 79 46.49 1.55 -6.46
CA SER A 79 45.41 2.50 -6.70
C SER A 79 44.03 1.92 -6.37
N PHE A 80 43.77 0.65 -6.71
CA PHE A 80 42.52 -0.04 -6.40
C PHE A 80 42.31 -0.23 -4.90
N GLU A 81 43.36 -0.61 -4.16
CA GLU A 81 43.32 -0.76 -2.70
C GLU A 81 43.20 0.60 -1.98
N SER A 82 43.68 1.69 -2.60
CA SER A 82 43.55 3.05 -2.05
C SER A 82 42.20 3.72 -2.32
N LEU A 83 41.32 3.12 -3.13
CA LEU A 83 39.98 3.63 -3.37
C LEU A 83 39.09 3.38 -2.15
N GLU A 84 39.02 4.36 -1.25
CA GLU A 84 37.98 4.41 -0.24
C GLU A 84 36.66 4.81 -0.91
N ILE A 85 35.78 3.83 -1.10
CA ILE A 85 34.40 4.11 -1.51
C ILE A 85 33.72 4.79 -0.33
N ALA A 86 33.41 6.08 -0.46
CA ALA A 86 32.69 6.83 0.56
C ALA A 86 31.40 6.07 0.93
N GLU A 87 31.22 5.82 2.23
CA GLU A 87 30.03 5.17 2.75
C GLU A 87 28.82 6.07 2.50
N TYR A 88 27.75 5.50 1.95
CA TYR A 88 26.54 6.26 1.64
C TYR A 88 25.85 6.68 2.94
N GLU A 89 25.80 7.98 3.22
CA GLU A 89 24.98 8.52 4.33
C GLU A 89 23.50 8.40 3.99
N ASP A 90 22.81 7.47 4.65
CA ASP A 90 21.37 7.27 4.50
C ASP A 90 20.57 8.39 5.19
N LYS A 91 20.21 9.41 4.42
CA LYS A 91 19.34 10.53 4.85
C LYS A 91 17.86 10.27 4.57
N LEU A 92 17.54 9.24 3.79
CA LEU A 92 16.20 9.01 3.23
C LEU A 92 15.37 8.07 4.11
N THR A 93 15.98 7.03 4.69
CA THR A 93 15.28 6.09 5.58
C THR A 93 14.49 6.76 6.71
N PRO A 94 15.02 7.75 7.46
CA PRO A 94 14.24 8.40 8.51
C PRO A 94 13.04 9.21 7.97
N GLU A 95 13.18 9.82 6.79
CA GLU A 95 12.09 10.55 6.14
C GLU A 95 10.96 9.60 5.71
N TYR A 96 11.30 8.49 5.04
CA TYR A 96 10.32 7.50 4.60
C TYR A 96 9.64 6.79 5.76
N LYS A 97 10.36 6.53 6.85
CA LYS A 97 9.77 5.94 8.07
C LYS A 97 8.64 6.81 8.63
N THR A 98 8.87 8.11 8.71
CA THR A 98 7.86 9.07 9.19
C THR A 98 6.62 9.09 8.29
N LYS A 99 6.82 9.11 6.96
CA LYS A 99 5.70 9.06 6.00
C LYS A 99 4.92 7.75 6.09
N TYR A 100 5.62 6.64 6.27
CA TYR A 100 5.01 5.31 6.41
C TYR A 100 4.17 5.21 7.68
N GLU A 101 4.66 5.68 8.82
CA GLU A 101 3.92 5.69 10.09
C GLU A 101 2.65 6.56 10.01
N ALA A 102 2.72 7.70 9.30
CA ALA A 102 1.55 8.52 9.04
C ALA A 102 0.51 7.81 8.15
N MET A 103 0.95 7.11 7.11
CA MET A 103 0.06 6.31 6.25
C MET A 103 -0.58 5.15 7.02
N LEU A 104 0.19 4.47 7.89
CA LEU A 104 -0.31 3.39 8.73
C LEU A 104 -1.40 3.88 9.68
N THR A 105 -1.20 5.04 10.29
CA THR A 105 -2.20 5.66 11.18
C THR A 105 -3.49 6.00 10.45
N LYS A 106 -3.41 6.51 9.21
CA LYS A 106 -4.60 6.76 8.40
C LYS A 106 -5.32 5.47 8.00
N ALA A 107 -4.56 4.44 7.65
CA ALA A 107 -5.13 3.14 7.29
C ALA A 107 -5.92 2.52 8.45
N THR A 108 -5.39 2.58 9.68
CA THR A 108 -6.10 2.06 10.86
C THR A 108 -7.36 2.87 11.19
N GLN A 109 -7.34 4.19 11.01
CA GLN A 109 -8.54 5.03 11.16
C GLN A 109 -9.63 4.66 10.14
N LEU A 110 -9.26 4.53 8.87
CA LEU A 110 -10.19 4.14 7.81
C LEU A 110 -10.76 2.73 8.04
N GLU A 111 -9.95 1.81 8.56
CA GLU A 111 -10.40 0.46 8.91
C GLU A 111 -11.49 0.51 10.00
N GLU A 112 -11.27 1.29 11.06
CA GLU A 112 -12.24 1.43 12.15
C GLU A 112 -13.52 2.15 11.71
N GLU A 113 -13.41 3.16 10.85
CA GLU A 113 -14.58 3.82 10.23
C GLU A 113 -15.35 2.84 9.35
N SER A 114 -14.66 2.06 8.52
CA SER A 114 -15.29 1.06 7.65
C SER A 114 -16.04 0.00 8.46
N LYS A 115 -15.47 -0.50 9.57
CA LYS A 115 -16.15 -1.44 10.48
C LYS A 115 -17.43 -0.85 11.06
N ARG A 116 -17.40 0.42 11.47
CA ARG A 116 -18.59 1.12 12.00
C ARG A 116 -19.68 1.28 10.94
N GLU A 117 -19.30 1.64 9.72
CA GLU A 117 -20.23 1.76 8.60
C GLU A 117 -20.86 0.42 8.23
N VAL A 118 -20.10 -0.68 8.23
CA VAL A 118 -20.66 -2.02 8.00
C VAL A 118 -21.73 -2.35 9.04
N VAL A 119 -21.46 -2.12 10.33
CA VAL A 119 -22.46 -2.35 11.40
C VAL A 119 -23.69 -1.46 11.23
N ARG A 120 -23.53 -0.21 10.77
CA ARG A 120 -24.65 0.69 10.48
C ARG A 120 -25.49 0.17 9.31
N LEU A 121 -24.85 -0.24 8.23
CA LEU A 121 -25.49 -0.79 7.03
C LEU A 121 -26.22 -2.10 7.33
N ASP A 122 -25.66 -3.00 8.15
CA ASP A 122 -26.32 -4.24 8.54
C ASP A 122 -27.63 -3.96 9.30
N LYS A 123 -27.63 -3.01 10.23
CA LYS A 123 -28.86 -2.56 10.93
C LYS A 123 -29.88 -1.97 9.96
N GLU A 124 -29.41 -1.20 8.98
CA GLU A 124 -30.26 -0.62 7.95
C GLU A 124 -30.88 -1.70 7.04
N ILE A 125 -30.10 -2.72 6.65
CA ILE A 125 -30.58 -3.88 5.90
C ILE A 125 -31.62 -4.66 6.69
N GLU A 126 -31.40 -4.90 7.99
CA GLU A 126 -32.39 -5.56 8.84
C GLU A 126 -33.68 -4.75 8.95
N LYS A 127 -33.57 -3.43 9.12
CA LYS A 127 -34.73 -2.54 9.14
C LYS A 127 -35.49 -2.62 7.82
N ILE A 128 -34.80 -2.51 6.69
CA ILE A 128 -35.40 -2.60 5.35
C ILE A 128 -36.07 -3.96 5.13
N ARG A 129 -35.49 -5.06 5.62
CA ARG A 129 -36.10 -6.40 5.53
C ARG A 129 -37.40 -6.47 6.32
N LYS A 130 -37.41 -6.00 7.58
CA LYS A 130 -38.63 -5.95 8.42
C LYS A 130 -39.68 -5.03 7.85
N ASP A 131 -39.26 -3.87 7.34
CA ASP A 131 -40.16 -2.94 6.66
C ASP A 131 -40.76 -3.62 5.41
N LYS A 132 -39.95 -4.29 4.59
CA LYS A 132 -40.43 -5.02 3.41
C LYS A 132 -41.44 -6.12 3.74
N GLU A 133 -41.23 -6.86 4.81
CA GLU A 133 -42.17 -7.88 5.29
C GLU A 133 -43.47 -7.25 5.79
N SER A 134 -43.37 -6.16 6.55
CA SER A 134 -44.52 -5.45 7.10
C SER A 134 -45.23 -4.53 6.11
N LEU A 135 -44.64 -4.18 4.96
CA LEU A 135 -45.23 -3.29 3.94
C LEU A 135 -46.62 -3.74 3.49
N ARG A 136 -46.89 -5.06 3.49
CA ARG A 136 -48.18 -5.61 3.07
C ARG A 136 -49.25 -5.57 4.15
N THR A 137 -48.87 -5.43 5.42
CA THR A 137 -49.75 -5.60 6.58
C THR A 137 -49.79 -4.38 7.49
N ARG A 138 -48.84 -3.45 7.35
CA ARG A 138 -48.70 -2.27 8.19
C ARG A 138 -49.68 -1.19 7.76
N THR A 139 -50.33 -0.57 8.73
CA THR A 139 -51.28 0.52 8.45
C THR A 139 -50.54 1.85 8.23
N VAL A 140 -51.22 2.79 7.58
CA VAL A 140 -50.70 4.15 7.36
C VAL A 140 -50.45 4.87 8.70
N ASP A 141 -51.31 4.64 9.70
CA ASP A 141 -51.14 5.22 11.04
C ASP A 141 -49.91 4.66 11.77
N ASP A 142 -49.64 3.36 11.66
CA ASP A 142 -48.42 2.75 12.20
C ASP A 142 -47.15 3.29 11.52
N TYR A 143 -47.25 3.64 10.23
CA TYR A 143 -46.16 4.26 9.48
C TYR A 143 -45.87 5.69 9.95
N PHE A 144 -46.91 6.50 10.16
CA PHE A 144 -46.78 7.86 10.69
C PHE A 144 -46.38 7.89 12.17
N ALA A 145 -46.76 6.91 12.97
CA ALA A 145 -46.30 6.80 14.36
C ALA A 145 -44.78 6.62 14.47
N GLN A 146 -44.16 5.90 13.51
CA GLN A 146 -42.69 5.75 13.47
C GLN A 146 -41.98 6.88 12.71
N ASN A 147 -42.71 7.65 11.90
CA ASN A 147 -42.18 8.78 11.14
C ASN A 147 -42.99 10.07 11.41
N PRO A 148 -42.96 10.61 12.65
CA PRO A 148 -43.79 11.75 13.03
C PRO A 148 -43.44 13.03 12.25
N LYS A 149 -42.18 13.18 11.82
CA LYS A 149 -41.75 14.30 10.97
C LYS A 149 -42.43 14.30 9.60
N LEU A 150 -42.58 13.13 9.00
CA LEU A 150 -43.27 12.98 7.71
C LEU A 150 -44.76 13.33 7.85
N LYS A 151 -45.38 12.95 8.98
CA LYS A 151 -46.76 13.34 9.29
C LYS A 151 -46.90 14.86 9.40
N GLU A 152 -45.99 15.51 10.11
CA GLU A 152 -45.99 16.96 10.27
C GLU A 152 -45.78 17.70 8.94
N GLU A 153 -44.90 17.18 8.09
CA GLU A 153 -44.66 17.70 6.73
C GLU A 153 -45.91 17.60 5.86
N ILE A 154 -46.55 16.41 5.81
CA ILE A 154 -47.81 16.20 5.09
C ILE A 154 -48.93 17.10 5.63
N ASP A 155 -49.06 17.22 6.95
CA ASP A 155 -50.04 18.11 7.59
C ASP A 155 -49.80 19.59 7.23
N ASN A 156 -48.53 20.00 7.08
CA ASN A 156 -48.15 21.34 6.66
C ASN A 156 -48.45 21.59 5.17
N GLU A 157 -48.20 20.62 4.30
CA GLU A 157 -48.53 20.68 2.87
C GLU A 157 -50.05 20.77 2.65
N ILE A 158 -50.84 20.00 3.41
CA ILE A 158 -52.31 20.08 3.40
C ILE A 158 -52.79 21.46 3.84
N ARG A 159 -52.23 22.02 4.92
CA ARG A 159 -52.55 23.40 5.37
C ARG A 159 -52.17 24.45 4.33
N ALA A 160 -51.08 24.24 3.61
CA ALA A 160 -50.61 25.12 2.55
C ALA A 160 -51.33 24.91 1.19
N GLN A 161 -52.29 23.99 1.11
CA GLN A 161 -52.97 23.57 -0.13
C GLN A 161 -52.03 23.11 -1.24
N ASN A 162 -50.86 22.57 -0.90
CA ASN A 162 -49.93 22.01 -1.86
C ASN A 162 -50.24 20.52 -2.05
N TRP A 163 -50.89 20.17 -3.17
CA TRP A 163 -51.38 18.81 -3.45
C TRP A 163 -50.54 18.06 -4.51
N GLY A 164 -49.38 18.61 -4.90
CA GLY A 164 -48.51 18.11 -5.96
C GLY A 164 -47.09 17.83 -5.49
#